data_AF-A0A8C0D6P2-F1
#
_entry.id   AF-A0A8C0D6P2-F1
#
_cell.length_a   1.000
_cell.length_b   1.000
_cell.length_c   1.000
_cell.angle_alpha   90.00
_cell.angle_beta   90.00
_cell.angle_gamma   90.00
#
_symmetry.space_group_name_H-M   'P 1'
#
loop_
_entity.id
_entity.type
_entity.pdbx_description
1 polymer ?
#
loop_
_entity_poly.entity_id
_entity_poly.type
_entity_poly.pdbx_seq_one_letter_code
_entity_poly.pdbx_strand_id
1 'polypeptide(L)'
;MLQVRKSMGWCPQRDILFDNLTVAEHLYFYVQVSQWCPEEIKCVLHILSLQDKRDSRSRFLTGGMRRKLSIGIALIGIVLMLDEPTSGVDAISRRAIWNLPQQHKSDHIILLTTHFMDEADLLGDHIAIMAKRELQCCGSSLFLKQKYGEWPRAGSGEGSRNSILCGVSVAGPVCWRKYPLVTFLKGH
;
A
#
# COMPACT_ATOMS: atom_id res chain seq x y z
N MET A 1 -6.83 -18.26 -13.22
CA MET A 1 -7.37 -17.10 -12.46
C MET A 1 -7.32 -17.24 -10.94
N LEU A 2 -7.48 -18.43 -10.33
CA LEU A 2 -7.48 -18.59 -8.87
C LEU A 2 -6.11 -18.50 -8.17
N GLN A 3 -4.99 -18.64 -8.91
CA GLN A 3 -3.63 -18.61 -8.32
C GLN A 3 -3.20 -17.22 -7.84
N VAL A 4 -3.63 -16.13 -8.49
CA VAL A 4 -3.17 -14.77 -8.19
C VAL A 4 -3.72 -14.26 -6.84
N ARG A 5 -4.92 -14.72 -6.44
CA ARG A 5 -5.54 -14.29 -5.17
C ARG A 5 -4.86 -14.87 -3.93
N LYS A 6 -4.22 -16.04 -4.05
CA LYS A 6 -3.55 -16.71 -2.92
C LYS A 6 -2.27 -15.99 -2.48
N SER A 7 -1.75 -15.12 -3.32
CA SER A 7 -0.50 -14.38 -3.10
C SER A 7 -0.72 -12.87 -3.02
N MET A 8 -1.97 -12.40 -2.87
CA MET A 8 -2.32 -10.98 -2.86
C MET A 8 -2.75 -10.54 -1.46
N GLY A 9 -2.09 -9.52 -0.93
CA GLY A 9 -2.50 -8.77 0.24
C GLY A 9 -3.32 -7.55 -0.18
N TRP A 10 -4.44 -7.31 0.47
CA TRP A 10 -5.33 -6.19 0.18
C TRP A 10 -5.59 -5.38 1.44
N CYS A 11 -5.31 -4.07 1.39
CA CYS A 11 -5.62 -3.11 2.44
C CYS A 11 -6.61 -2.08 1.87
N PRO A 12 -7.92 -2.20 2.17
CA PRO A 12 -8.93 -1.26 1.69
C PRO A 12 -8.83 0.10 2.38
N GLN A 13 -9.52 1.14 1.87
CA GLN A 13 -9.60 2.45 2.52
C GLN A 13 -10.13 2.38 3.98
N ARG A 14 -11.07 1.47 4.26
CA ARG A 14 -11.57 1.20 5.61
C ARG A 14 -10.93 -0.05 6.18
N ASP A 15 -10.47 0.01 7.43
CA ASP A 15 -9.87 -1.14 8.11
C ASP A 15 -10.92 -2.25 8.32
N ILE A 16 -10.65 -3.44 7.78
CA ILE A 16 -11.48 -4.64 7.97
C ILE A 16 -10.80 -5.50 9.04
N LEU A 17 -10.90 -5.03 10.29
CA LEU A 17 -10.37 -5.73 11.46
C LEU A 17 -11.52 -6.28 12.30
N PHE A 18 -11.30 -7.42 12.95
CA PHE A 18 -12.26 -8.04 13.86
C PHE A 18 -12.06 -7.49 15.26
N ASP A 19 -13.04 -6.76 15.79
CA ASP A 19 -12.96 -6.05 17.09
C ASP A 19 -12.60 -6.94 18.29
N ASN A 20 -12.92 -8.23 18.22
CA ASN A 20 -12.71 -9.18 19.30
C ASN A 20 -11.38 -9.93 19.23
N LEU A 21 -10.71 -9.91 18.07
CA LEU A 21 -9.42 -10.58 17.89
C LEU A 21 -8.27 -9.66 18.33
N THR A 22 -7.25 -10.28 18.92
CA THR A 22 -5.98 -9.63 19.26
C THR A 22 -5.13 -9.39 18.02
N VAL A 23 -4.12 -8.52 18.12
CA VAL A 23 -3.18 -8.26 17.02
C VAL A 23 -2.49 -9.54 16.58
N ALA A 24 -2.03 -10.37 17.53
CA ALA A 24 -1.40 -11.64 17.23
C ALA A 24 -2.36 -12.62 16.56
N GLU A 25 -3.61 -12.71 17.02
CA GLU A 25 -4.62 -13.58 16.42
C GLU A 25 -4.96 -13.16 14.98
N HIS A 26 -5.01 -11.86 14.68
CA HIS A 26 -5.20 -11.39 13.31
C HIS A 26 -4.08 -11.88 12.40
N LEU A 27 -2.82 -11.64 12.80
CA LEU A 27 -1.67 -12.04 12.00
C LEU A 27 -1.61 -13.56 11.84
N TYR A 28 -1.86 -14.30 12.91
CA TYR A 28 -1.93 -15.76 12.87
C TYR A 28 -3.02 -16.24 11.90
N PHE A 29 -4.22 -15.66 11.95
CA PHE A 29 -5.31 -16.00 11.05
C PHE A 29 -4.90 -15.83 9.58
N TYR A 30 -4.29 -14.70 9.23
CA TYR A 30 -3.86 -14.44 7.85
C TYR A 30 -2.65 -15.27 7.43
N VAL A 31 -1.72 -15.58 8.34
CA VAL A 31 -0.59 -16.50 8.08
C VAL A 31 -1.04 -17.94 7.92
N GLN A 32 -2.17 -18.36 8.51
CA GLN A 32 -2.72 -19.70 8.26
C GLN A 32 -3.41 -19.80 6.89
N VAL A 33 -3.92 -18.68 6.38
CA VAL A 33 -4.61 -18.62 5.08
C VAL A 33 -3.62 -18.44 3.93
N SER A 34 -2.60 -17.60 4.13
CA SER A 34 -1.45 -17.43 3.24
C SER A 34 -0.46 -18.57 3.52
N GLN A 35 0.29 -19.09 2.56
CA GLN A 35 1.24 -20.19 2.82
C GLN A 35 2.53 -19.72 3.52
N TRP A 36 2.41 -18.82 4.51
CA TRP A 36 3.51 -18.18 5.23
C TRP A 36 3.89 -18.97 6.49
N CYS A 37 5.12 -18.78 6.95
CA CYS A 37 5.62 -19.45 8.14
C CYS A 37 5.16 -18.69 9.40
N PRO A 38 4.65 -19.36 10.45
CA PRO A 38 4.24 -18.72 11.71
C PRO A 38 5.34 -17.87 12.37
N GLU A 39 6.61 -18.19 12.11
CA GLU A 39 7.77 -17.44 12.58
C GLU A 39 7.80 -16.00 12.05
N GLU A 40 7.24 -15.74 10.87
CA GLU A 40 7.19 -14.42 10.25
C GLU A 40 6.25 -13.46 10.99
N ILE A 41 5.32 -13.97 11.81
CA ILE A 41 4.43 -13.14 12.64
C ILE A 41 5.25 -12.25 13.58
N LYS A 42 6.33 -12.78 14.15
CA LYS A 42 7.21 -12.01 15.05
C LYS A 42 7.92 -10.89 14.29
N CYS A 43 8.36 -11.17 13.06
CA CYS A 43 8.97 -10.19 12.18
C CYS A 43 7.97 -9.08 11.82
N VAL A 44 6.75 -9.44 11.40
CA VAL A 44 5.70 -8.48 11.06
C VAL A 44 5.33 -7.62 12.29
N LEU A 45 5.18 -8.21 13.48
CA LEU A 45 4.93 -7.44 14.70
C LEU A 45 6.04 -6.44 15.03
N HIS A 46 7.30 -6.81 14.76
CA HIS A 46 8.45 -5.91 14.92
C HIS A 46 8.39 -4.75 13.92
N ILE A 47 8.17 -5.06 12.64
CA ILE A 47 8.04 -4.09 11.55
C ILE A 47 6.95 -3.06 11.86
N LEU A 48 5.80 -3.52 12.34
CA LEU A 48 4.67 -2.64 12.70
C LEU A 48 4.90 -1.83 13.99
N SER A 49 5.94 -2.16 14.76
CA SER A 49 6.15 -1.62 16.11
C SER A 49 4.94 -1.84 17.02
N LEU A 50 4.29 -3.02 16.92
CA LEU A 50 3.09 -3.40 17.69
C LEU A 50 3.37 -4.54 18.69
N GLN A 51 4.62 -4.80 19.02
CA GLN A 51 5.04 -5.89 19.91
C GLN A 51 4.40 -5.78 21.30
N ASP A 52 4.39 -4.58 21.88
CA ASP A 52 3.79 -4.30 23.20
C ASP A 52 2.26 -4.40 23.20
N LYS A 53 1.65 -4.42 22.01
CA LYS A 53 0.20 -4.49 21.80
C LYS A 53 -0.23 -5.82 21.19
N ARG A 54 0.64 -6.83 21.15
CA ARG A 54 0.34 -8.13 20.51
C ARG A 54 -0.95 -8.78 21.07
N ASP A 55 -1.15 -8.69 22.38
CA ASP A 55 -2.28 -9.31 23.11
C ASP A 55 -3.46 -8.32 23.29
N SER A 56 -3.34 -7.10 22.76
CA SER A 56 -4.42 -6.11 22.77
C SER A 56 -5.42 -6.41 21.66
N ARG A 57 -6.72 -6.30 21.98
CA ARG A 57 -7.79 -6.41 20.97
C ARG A 57 -7.76 -5.22 20.02
N SER A 58 -8.07 -5.47 18.75
CA SER A 58 -8.08 -4.44 17.69
C SER A 58 -8.96 -3.23 18.03
N ARG A 59 -10.07 -3.43 18.76
CA ARG A 59 -10.97 -2.36 19.22
C ARG A 59 -10.31 -1.33 20.14
N PHE A 60 -9.25 -1.72 20.85
CA PHE A 60 -8.52 -0.84 21.77
C PHE A 60 -7.34 -0.13 21.10
N LEU A 61 -7.09 -0.40 19.81
CA LEU A 61 -6.04 0.26 19.05
C LEU A 61 -6.51 1.64 18.56
N THR A 62 -5.60 2.61 18.56
CA THR A 62 -5.81 3.90 17.91
C THR A 62 -6.02 3.72 16.41
N GLY A 63 -6.62 4.70 15.72
CA GLY A 63 -6.85 4.62 14.27
C GLY A 63 -5.55 4.33 13.48
N GLY A 64 -4.46 5.02 13.82
CA GLY A 64 -3.15 4.77 13.20
C GLY A 64 -2.59 3.37 13.47
N MET A 65 -2.80 2.82 14.69
CA MET A 65 -2.38 1.45 15.03
C MET A 65 -3.21 0.40 14.27
N ARG A 66 -4.53 0.61 14.13
CA ARG A 66 -5.39 -0.24 13.30
C ARG A 66 -4.95 -0.21 11.85
N ARG A 67 -4.60 0.97 11.34
CA ARG A 67 -4.10 1.12 9.97
C ARG A 67 -2.78 0.38 9.75
N LYS A 68 -1.84 0.50 10.69
CA LYS A 68 -0.59 -0.27 10.68
C LYS A 68 -0.87 -1.77 10.66
N LEU A 69 -1.79 -2.27 11.50
CA LEU A 69 -2.18 -3.68 11.49
C LEU A 69 -2.75 -4.12 10.13
N SER A 70 -3.64 -3.32 9.53
CA SER A 70 -4.21 -3.60 8.21
C SER A 70 -3.13 -3.72 7.12
N ILE A 71 -2.15 -2.81 7.13
CA ILE A 71 -0.99 -2.85 6.22
C ILE A 71 -0.10 -4.07 6.51
N GLY A 72 0.10 -4.39 7.79
CA GLY A 72 0.84 -5.58 8.22
C GLY A 72 0.23 -6.90 7.74
N ILE A 73 -1.10 -6.97 7.75
CA ILE A 73 -1.83 -8.09 7.17
C ILE A 73 -1.60 -8.16 5.66
N ALA A 74 -1.63 -7.02 4.96
CA ALA A 74 -1.36 -6.98 3.53
C ALA A 74 0.09 -7.38 3.18
N LEU A 75 1.06 -7.12 4.06
CA LEU A 75 2.46 -7.52 3.89
C LEU A 75 2.66 -9.04 3.88
N ILE A 76 1.71 -9.83 4.38
CA ILE A 76 1.74 -11.31 4.27
C ILE A 76 1.55 -11.75 2.80
N GLY A 77 1.07 -10.88 1.91
CA GLY A 77 0.95 -11.17 0.47
C GLY A 77 2.18 -10.75 -0.34
N ILE A 78 2.45 -11.43 -1.46
CA ILE A 78 3.50 -11.04 -2.43
C ILE A 78 3.09 -9.79 -3.21
N VAL A 79 1.82 -9.70 -3.59
CA VAL A 79 1.25 -8.54 -4.28
C VAL A 79 0.41 -7.73 -3.29
N LEU A 80 0.86 -6.54 -2.93
CA LEU A 80 0.13 -5.64 -2.05
C LEU A 80 -0.72 -4.68 -2.87
N MET A 81 -1.99 -4.59 -2.52
CA MET A 81 -2.89 -3.55 -2.99
C MET A 81 -3.30 -2.68 -1.80
N LEU A 82 -2.88 -1.42 -1.82
CA LEU A 82 -3.14 -0.45 -0.77
C LEU A 82 -4.07 0.63 -1.30
N ASP A 83 -5.30 0.65 -0.82
CA ASP A 83 -6.30 1.64 -1.20
C ASP A 83 -6.34 2.78 -0.17
N GLU A 84 -5.79 3.94 -0.53
CA GLU A 84 -5.61 5.11 0.32
C GLU A 84 -5.13 4.80 1.77
N PRO A 85 -3.94 4.18 1.94
CA PRO A 85 -3.43 3.72 3.24
C PRO A 85 -3.30 4.81 4.29
N THR A 86 -3.20 6.08 3.91
CA THR A 86 -2.96 7.19 4.83
C THR A 86 -4.10 8.19 4.94
N SER A 87 -5.23 7.89 4.30
CA SER A 87 -6.47 8.65 4.45
C SER A 87 -6.99 8.55 5.89
N GLY A 88 -7.31 9.70 6.50
CA GLY A 88 -7.77 9.77 7.89
C GLY A 88 -6.70 9.55 8.97
N VAL A 89 -5.42 9.42 8.61
CA VAL A 89 -4.30 9.33 9.55
C VAL A 89 -3.63 10.70 9.73
N ASP A 90 -3.26 11.04 10.96
CA ASP A 90 -2.54 12.28 11.29
C ASP A 90 -1.16 12.36 10.60
N ALA A 91 -0.67 13.57 10.37
CA ALA A 91 0.55 13.82 9.60
C ALA A 91 1.81 13.15 10.18
N ILE A 92 1.87 12.98 11.50
CA ILE A 92 3.03 12.37 12.18
C ILE A 92 2.99 10.86 11.98
N SER A 93 1.85 10.23 12.26
CA SER A 93 1.64 8.79 12.08
C SER A 93 1.76 8.37 10.61
N ARG A 94 1.44 9.25 9.67
CA ARG A 94 1.57 9.00 8.22
C ARG A 94 2.99 8.62 7.82
N ARG A 95 4.00 9.33 8.33
CA ARG A 95 5.42 9.03 8.04
C ARG A 95 5.81 7.65 8.53
N ALA A 96 5.34 7.28 9.72
CA ALA A 96 5.59 5.94 10.26
C ALA A 96 4.91 4.84 9.42
N ILE A 97 3.76 5.14 8.82
CA ILE A 97 3.08 4.22 7.89
C ILE A 97 3.84 4.11 6.57
N TRP A 98 4.33 5.21 5.99
CA TRP A 98 5.09 5.21 4.72
C TRP A 98 6.35 4.36 4.77
N ASN A 99 7.01 4.28 5.93
CA ASN A 99 8.20 3.46 6.10
C ASN A 99 7.92 1.97 5.87
N LEU A 100 6.71 1.49 6.18
CA LEU A 100 6.33 0.07 6.08
C LEU A 100 6.40 -0.44 4.62
N PRO A 101 5.62 0.09 3.66
CA PRO A 101 5.74 -0.34 2.28
C PRO A 101 7.13 0.00 1.73
N GLN A 102 7.76 1.12 2.15
CA GLN A 102 9.06 1.54 1.64
C GLN A 102 10.19 0.55 1.95
N GLN A 103 10.22 -0.03 3.14
CA GLN A 103 11.22 -1.03 3.54
C GLN A 103 11.01 -2.38 2.86
N HIS A 104 9.78 -2.70 2.46
CA HIS A 104 9.40 -3.98 1.85
C HIS A 104 9.22 -3.91 0.32
N LYS A 105 9.62 -2.80 -0.30
CA LYS A 105 9.54 -2.60 -1.76
C LYS A 105 10.32 -3.64 -2.58
N SER A 106 11.39 -4.19 -2.03
CA SER A 106 12.27 -5.15 -2.71
C SER A 106 11.63 -6.52 -2.89
N ASP A 107 10.84 -6.95 -1.90
CA ASP A 107 10.32 -8.32 -1.81
C ASP A 107 8.87 -8.43 -2.31
N HIS A 108 8.20 -7.30 -2.50
CA HIS A 108 6.79 -7.25 -2.85
C HIS A 108 6.51 -6.41 -4.09
N ILE A 109 5.38 -6.68 -4.75
CA ILE A 109 4.82 -5.81 -5.78
C ILE A 109 3.73 -4.98 -5.10
N ILE A 110 3.91 -3.67 -4.99
CA ILE A 110 2.97 -2.79 -4.31
C ILE A 110 2.24 -1.96 -5.36
N LEU A 111 0.92 -2.09 -5.40
CA LEU A 111 0.00 -1.18 -6.05
C LEU A 111 -0.66 -0.31 -4.99
N LEU A 112 -0.34 0.96 -5.00
CA LEU A 112 -0.88 1.94 -4.07
C LEU A 112 -1.77 2.93 -4.83
N THR A 113 -2.92 3.28 -4.26
CA THR A 113 -3.76 4.40 -4.70
C THR A 113 -3.71 5.49 -3.64
N THR A 114 -3.51 6.73 -4.07
CA THR A 114 -3.51 7.88 -3.18
C THR A 114 -3.85 9.15 -3.92
N HIS A 115 -4.50 10.07 -3.21
CA HIS A 115 -4.71 11.46 -3.61
C HIS A 115 -3.66 12.40 -2.99
N PHE A 116 -2.77 11.91 -2.11
CA PHE A 116 -1.70 12.68 -1.51
C PHE A 116 -0.45 12.65 -2.37
N MET A 117 -0.01 13.83 -2.80
CA MET A 117 1.09 13.89 -3.74
C MET A 117 2.46 13.60 -3.17
N ASP A 118 2.66 14.00 -1.92
CA ASP A 118 3.89 13.66 -1.19
C ASP A 118 4.03 12.15 -1.01
N GLU A 119 2.91 11.42 -0.85
CA GLU A 119 2.92 9.97 -0.74
C GLU A 119 3.33 9.29 -2.05
N ALA A 120 2.76 9.76 -3.15
CA ALA A 120 3.11 9.31 -4.50
C ALA A 120 4.57 9.57 -4.86
N ASP A 121 5.10 10.74 -4.50
CA ASP A 121 6.49 11.11 -4.76
C ASP A 121 7.49 10.29 -3.94
N LEU A 122 7.16 10.02 -2.66
CA LEU A 122 8.03 9.26 -1.76
C LEU A 122 7.97 7.75 -2.02
N LEU A 123 6.77 7.22 -2.31
CA LEU A 123 6.55 5.78 -2.46
C LEU A 123 6.56 5.32 -3.92
N GLY A 124 6.42 6.19 -4.90
CA GLY A 124 6.26 5.85 -6.30
C GLY A 124 7.56 5.70 -7.10
N ASP A 125 7.81 4.50 -7.63
CA ASP A 125 8.83 4.31 -8.68
C ASP A 125 8.24 4.66 -10.06
N HIS A 126 7.02 4.17 -10.30
CA HIS A 126 6.19 4.51 -11.45
C HIS A 126 4.87 5.05 -10.95
N ILE A 127 4.48 6.19 -11.50
CA ILE A 127 3.31 6.94 -11.11
C ILE A 127 2.41 7.09 -12.33
N ALA A 128 1.17 6.64 -12.22
CA ALA A 128 0.10 6.89 -13.16
C ALA A 128 -0.84 7.96 -12.60
N ILE A 129 -1.23 8.98 -13.36
CA ILE A 129 -2.22 9.99 -12.96
C ILE A 129 -3.52 9.72 -13.71
N MET A 130 -4.58 9.38 -12.96
CA MET A 130 -5.91 9.28 -13.54
C MET A 130 -6.75 10.52 -13.23
N ALA A 131 -7.38 11.07 -14.28
CA ALA A 131 -8.39 12.11 -14.14
C ALA A 131 -9.56 11.92 -15.10
N LYS A 132 -10.78 12.30 -14.65
CA LYS A 132 -12.02 12.14 -15.43
C LYS A 132 -12.24 10.71 -15.95
N ARG A 133 -11.82 9.69 -15.18
CA ARG A 133 -11.86 8.25 -15.52
C ARG A 133 -10.90 7.83 -16.65
N GLU A 134 -9.98 8.70 -17.04
CA GLU A 134 -8.97 8.43 -18.06
C GLU A 134 -7.56 8.54 -17.47
N LEU A 135 -6.63 7.74 -17.99
CA LEU A 135 -5.21 7.85 -17.67
C LEU A 135 -4.65 9.08 -18.42
N GLN A 136 -4.29 10.12 -17.68
CA GLN A 136 -3.79 11.37 -18.25
C GLN A 136 -2.30 11.29 -18.57
N CYS A 137 -1.52 10.70 -17.66
CA CYS A 137 -0.10 10.49 -17.86
C CYS A 137 0.43 9.38 -16.96
N CYS A 138 1.57 8.81 -17.33
CA CYS A 138 2.30 7.85 -16.54
C CYS A 138 3.80 8.04 -16.72
N GLY A 139 4.59 7.74 -15.69
CA GLY A 139 6.05 7.82 -15.75
C GLY A 139 6.68 7.80 -14.36
N SER A 140 7.99 7.96 -14.28
CA SER A 140 8.66 8.19 -13.00
C SER A 140 8.32 9.57 -12.46
N SER A 141 8.49 9.78 -11.15
CA SER A 141 8.28 11.10 -10.54
C SER A 141 9.11 12.18 -11.23
N LEU A 142 10.39 11.90 -11.50
CA LEU A 142 11.28 12.84 -12.20
C LEU A 142 10.80 13.16 -13.62
N PHE A 143 10.36 12.15 -14.38
CA PHE A 143 9.84 12.36 -15.73
C PHE A 143 8.59 13.25 -15.72
N LEU A 144 7.66 12.99 -14.81
CA LEU A 144 6.43 13.77 -14.69
C LEU A 144 6.72 15.21 -14.25
N LYS A 145 7.61 15.41 -13.27
CA LYS A 145 8.04 16.75 -12.83
C LYS A 145 8.76 17.51 -13.95
N GLN A 146 9.60 16.85 -14.73
CA GLN A 146 10.29 17.48 -15.86
C GLN A 146 9.33 17.87 -16.99
N LYS A 147 8.34 17.01 -17.27
CA LYS A 147 7.35 17.23 -18.33
C LYS A 147 6.35 18.33 -18.00
N TYR A 148 5.94 18.44 -16.73
CA TYR A 148 4.87 19.35 -16.29
C TYR A 148 5.34 20.51 -15.40
N GLY A 149 6.63 20.57 -15.03
CA GLY A 149 7.24 21.58 -14.16
C GLY A 149 6.89 21.42 -12.68
N GLU A 150 5.60 21.36 -12.38
CA GLU A 150 5.04 20.97 -11.07
C GLU A 150 4.21 19.70 -11.21
N TRP A 151 3.81 19.12 -10.07
CA TRP A 151 2.84 18.04 -10.10
C TRP A 151 1.50 18.52 -10.73
N PRO A 152 0.91 17.76 -11.67
CA PRO A 152 -0.38 18.10 -12.26
C PRO A 152 -1.47 18.24 -11.18
N ARG A 153 -1.82 19.48 -10.85
CA ARG A 153 -2.91 19.76 -9.92
C ARG A 153 -4.23 19.45 -10.62
N ALA A 154 -5.04 18.61 -9.99
CA ALA A 154 -6.44 18.46 -10.38
C ALA A 154 -7.18 19.75 -10.02
N GLY A 155 -7.13 20.77 -10.89
CA GLY A 155 -7.83 22.03 -10.65
C GLY A 155 -7.22 23.25 -11.32
N SER A 156 -7.30 23.33 -12.64
CA SER A 156 -7.32 24.60 -13.38
C SER A 156 -8.63 24.72 -14.17
N GLY A 157 -9.74 24.39 -13.52
CA GLY A 157 -11.10 24.49 -14.03
C GLY A 157 -12.09 24.13 -12.93
N GLU A 158 -13.06 25.02 -12.70
CA GLU A 158 -14.11 24.94 -11.69
C GLU A 158 -14.77 23.55 -11.61
N GLY A 159 -14.86 22.99 -10.41
CA GLY A 159 -15.78 21.90 -10.09
C GLY A 159 -15.37 20.48 -10.49
N SER A 160 -14.28 19.94 -9.94
CA SER A 160 -14.19 18.47 -9.74
C SER A 160 -13.18 18.10 -8.66
N ARG A 161 -13.67 17.67 -7.50
CA ARG A 161 -12.88 17.06 -6.42
C ARG A 161 -12.46 15.61 -6.71
N ASN A 162 -12.68 15.11 -7.92
CA ASN A 162 -12.60 13.68 -8.21
C ASN A 162 -11.55 13.36 -9.27
N SER A 163 -10.27 13.38 -8.90
CA SER A 163 -9.23 12.72 -9.71
C SER A 163 -7.84 12.94 -9.17
N ILE A 164 -7.26 11.93 -8.50
CA ILE A 164 -5.90 11.42 -8.79
C ILE A 164 -5.90 9.96 -8.30
N LEU A 165 -5.99 8.98 -9.20
CA LEU A 165 -5.49 7.64 -8.86
C LEU A 165 -4.02 7.67 -9.20
N CYS A 166 -3.18 7.91 -8.20
CA CYS A 166 -1.75 7.73 -8.34
C CYS A 166 -1.45 6.25 -8.25
N GLY A 167 -1.44 5.52 -9.37
CA GLY A 167 -1.03 4.12 -9.40
C GLY A 167 0.47 4.04 -9.17
N VAL A 168 0.89 3.86 -7.92
CA VAL A 168 2.28 3.61 -7.57
C VAL A 168 2.52 2.12 -7.76
N SER A 169 3.31 1.77 -8.79
CA SER A 169 3.81 0.40 -8.96
C SER A 169 5.24 0.36 -8.44
N VAL A 170 5.42 -0.17 -7.24
CA VAL A 170 6.74 -0.55 -6.74
C VAL A 170 6.93 -2.01 -7.07
N ALA A 171 7.92 -2.31 -7.91
CA ALA A 171 8.40 -3.66 -8.04
C ALA A 171 9.93 -3.61 -7.96
N GLY A 172 10.51 -4.27 -6.95
CA GLY A 172 11.95 -4.48 -6.88
C GLY A 172 12.46 -5.25 -8.10
N PRO A 173 13.72 -5.06 -8.54
CA PRO A 173 14.29 -5.62 -9.77
C PRO A 173 14.17 -7.16 -9.88
N VAL A 174 14.06 -7.85 -8.74
CA VAL A 174 13.92 -9.31 -8.65
C VAL A 174 12.52 -9.79 -9.05
N CYS A 175 11.47 -9.01 -8.79
CA CYS A 175 10.08 -9.43 -9.02
C CYS A 175 9.66 -9.32 -10.50
N TRP A 176 10.23 -8.35 -11.24
CA TRP A 176 9.99 -8.16 -12.69
C TRP A 176 10.38 -9.36 -13.55
N ARG A 177 11.35 -10.18 -13.11
CA ARG A 177 11.79 -11.39 -13.84
C ARG A 177 10.92 -12.61 -13.57
N LYS A 178 10.17 -12.63 -12.46
CA LYS A 178 9.49 -13.84 -11.97
C LYS A 178 7.99 -13.89 -12.30
N TYR A 179 7.35 -12.74 -12.56
CA TYR A 179 5.89 -12.68 -12.78
C TYR A 179 5.52 -11.90 -14.05
N PRO A 180 5.01 -12.58 -15.11
CA PRO A 180 4.68 -11.95 -16.41
C PRO A 180 3.48 -10.99 -16.39
N LEU A 181 2.71 -10.94 -15.30
CA LEU A 181 1.62 -9.96 -15.11
C LEU A 181 2.14 -8.52 -14.99
N VAL A 182 3.38 -8.34 -14.53
CA VAL A 182 4.00 -7.01 -14.37
C VAL A 182 4.46 -6.44 -15.71
N THR A 183 4.58 -7.27 -16.75
CA THR A 183 4.98 -6.86 -18.11
C THR A 183 3.94 -5.95 -18.77
N PHE A 184 2.68 -5.99 -18.33
CA PHE A 184 1.61 -5.12 -18.87
C PHE A 184 1.78 -3.64 -18.50
N LEU A 185 2.47 -3.33 -17.39
CA LEU A 185 2.81 -1.96 -16.99
C LEU A 185 4.07 -1.43 -17.69
N LYS A 186 4.75 -2.28 -18.45
CA LYS A 186 5.98 -1.96 -19.18
C LYS A 186 5.67 -1.31 -20.55
N GLY A 187 4.55 -0.60 -20.64
CA GLY A 187 3.97 -0.05 -21.87
C GLY A 187 5.04 0.44 -22.86
N HIS A 188 4.88 -0.03 -24.10
CA HIS A 188 5.51 0.51 -25.30
C HIS A 188 5.49 2.04 -25.35
#